data_AF-A0A6P0JRV1-F1
#
_entry.id   AF-A0A6P0JRV1-F1
#
_cell.length_a   1.000
_cell.length_b   1.000
_cell.length_c   1.000
_cell.angle_alpha   90.00
_cell.angle_beta   90.00
_cell.angle_gamma   90.00
#
_symmetry.space_group_name_H-M   'P 1'
#
loop_
_entity.id
_entity.type
_entity.pdbx_description
1 polymer ?
#
loop_
_entity_poly.entity_id
_entity_poly.type
_entity_poly.pdbx_seq_one_letter_code
_entity_poly.pdbx_strand_id
1 'polypeptide(L)'
;MGNLNRKVAYSQLANFIIDQLQGLYPSVDHPQTQFLTPPVSPPTNPATSEAECTEIRQDQHFPPPLAKEPDDATNYTLINQSAYTEKTAVSQGKKTITFPTTQLQDSQPTQKAYDPFEIRLEVMKYANPLRAKILSFSTLHHQFETTGKEWSSLRTQSFDRLLSQLYETYPDFQELEQQLYATAQHLEAPDESQQAAEAIAQAMKPYYPTKP
;
A
#
# COMPACT_ATOMS: atom_id res chain seq x y z
N MET A 1 16.07 -8.97 -31.53
CA MET A 1 15.28 -8.66 -30.32
C MET A 1 14.86 -7.21 -30.37
N GLY A 2 13.55 -6.97 -30.33
CA GLY A 2 12.96 -5.65 -30.49
C GLY A 2 13.24 -4.77 -29.29
N ASN A 3 13.85 -3.63 -29.54
CA ASN A 3 13.87 -2.52 -28.61
C ASN A 3 12.41 -2.05 -28.49
N LEU A 4 11.65 -2.64 -27.55
CA LEU A 4 10.23 -2.36 -27.39
C LEU A 4 10.13 -0.89 -27.01
N ASN A 5 9.79 -0.07 -28.00
CA ASN A 5 9.64 1.35 -27.85
C ASN A 5 8.51 1.57 -26.85
N ARG A 6 8.88 1.76 -25.58
CA ARG A 6 7.96 1.84 -24.46
C ARG A 6 6.92 2.92 -24.71
N LYS A 7 7.30 4.02 -25.36
CA LYS A 7 6.39 5.07 -25.79
C LYS A 7 5.29 4.52 -26.69
N VAL A 8 5.63 3.69 -27.68
CA VAL A 8 4.65 3.07 -28.58
C VAL A 8 3.75 2.09 -27.83
N ALA A 9 4.31 1.24 -26.97
CA ALA A 9 3.53 0.29 -26.18
C ALA A 9 2.55 1.00 -25.23
N TYR A 10 3.02 2.05 -24.52
CA TYR A 10 2.17 2.84 -23.64
C TYR A 10 1.13 3.65 -24.40
N SER A 11 1.45 4.20 -25.58
CA SER A 11 0.47 4.89 -26.42
C SER A 11 -0.62 3.94 -26.91
N GLN A 12 -0.27 2.72 -27.30
CA GLN A 12 -1.27 1.70 -27.69
C GLN A 12 -2.18 1.33 -26.52
N LEU A 13 -1.62 1.10 -25.34
CA LEU A 13 -2.39 0.80 -24.14
C LEU A 13 -3.29 1.97 -23.73
N ALA A 14 -2.79 3.21 -23.79
CA ALA A 14 -3.56 4.40 -23.46
C ALA A 14 -4.75 4.59 -24.41
N ASN A 15 -4.52 4.44 -25.73
CA ASN A 15 -5.60 4.54 -26.71
C ASN A 15 -6.65 3.44 -26.52
N PHE A 16 -6.22 2.22 -26.20
CA PHE A 16 -7.14 1.12 -25.89
C PHE A 16 -8.00 1.42 -24.66
N ILE A 17 -7.40 1.92 -23.59
CA ILE A 17 -8.14 2.28 -22.37
C ILE A 17 -9.14 3.42 -22.66
N ILE A 18 -8.72 4.44 -23.41
CA ILE A 18 -9.59 5.56 -23.78
C ILE A 18 -10.79 5.08 -24.60
N ASP A 19 -10.58 4.19 -25.57
CA ASP A 19 -11.64 3.59 -26.39
C ASP A 19 -12.66 2.80 -25.55
N GLN A 20 -12.17 1.99 -24.61
CA GLN A 20 -13.04 1.24 -23.70
C GLN A 20 -13.85 2.15 -22.76
N LEU A 21 -13.30 3.31 -22.40
CA LEU A 21 -13.96 4.26 -21.50
C LEU A 21 -14.91 5.21 -22.22
N GLN A 22 -14.80 5.43 -23.53
CA GLN A 22 -15.71 6.31 -24.29
C GLN A 22 -17.17 5.86 -24.21
N GLY A 23 -17.44 4.56 -24.10
CA GLY A 23 -18.81 4.05 -23.89
C GLY A 23 -19.37 4.32 -22.49
N LEU A 24 -18.51 4.55 -21.50
CA LEU A 24 -18.88 4.79 -20.10
C LEU A 24 -18.95 6.28 -19.74
N TYR A 25 -18.32 7.11 -20.56
CA TYR A 25 -18.36 8.57 -20.45
C TYR A 25 -18.90 9.14 -21.77
N PRO A 26 -20.23 9.21 -21.96
CA PRO A 26 -20.77 10.02 -23.06
C PRO A 26 -20.18 11.41 -22.92
N SER A 27 -19.57 11.90 -24.00
CA SER A 27 -18.98 13.23 -24.04
C SER A 27 -20.10 14.24 -23.78
N VAL A 28 -20.25 14.62 -22.51
CA VAL A 28 -20.98 15.81 -22.14
C VAL A 28 -20.18 16.93 -22.78
N ASP A 29 -20.81 17.67 -23.68
CA ASP A 29 -20.25 18.87 -24.29
C ASP A 29 -19.81 19.83 -23.17
N HIS A 30 -18.57 19.67 -22.71
CA HIS A 30 -17.93 20.64 -21.86
C HIS A 30 -17.62 21.84 -22.75
N PRO A 31 -18.15 23.04 -22.45
CA PRO A 31 -17.69 24.24 -23.14
C PRO A 31 -16.17 24.28 -22.96
N GLN A 32 -15.47 24.44 -24.09
CA GLN A 32 -14.01 24.47 -24.18
C GLN A 32 -13.40 25.07 -22.92
N THR A 33 -12.73 24.23 -22.11
CA THR A 33 -11.79 24.71 -21.12
C THR A 33 -10.73 25.46 -21.91
N GLN A 34 -10.86 26.78 -21.95
CA GLN A 34 -9.87 27.67 -22.54
C GLN A 34 -8.56 27.36 -21.83
N PHE A 35 -7.61 26.84 -22.59
CA PHE A 35 -6.23 26.72 -22.14
C PHE A 35 -5.81 28.11 -21.66
N LEU A 36 -5.59 28.24 -20.34
CA LEU A 36 -4.91 29.39 -19.78
C LEU A 36 -3.53 29.42 -20.44
N THR A 37 -3.37 30.30 -21.42
CA THR A 37 -2.07 30.64 -21.98
C THR A 37 -1.15 31.05 -20.83
N PRO A 38 0.10 30.57 -20.79
CA PRO A 38 1.04 31.01 -19.78
C PRO A 38 1.19 32.54 -19.85
N PRO A 39 1.32 33.22 -18.69
CA PRO A 39 1.42 34.67 -18.67
C PRO A 39 2.65 35.12 -19.47
N VAL A 40 2.38 36.02 -20.42
CA VAL A 40 3.38 36.85 -21.12
C VAL A 40 4.33 37.46 -20.09
N SER A 41 5.62 37.15 -20.22
CA SER A 41 6.69 37.86 -19.51
C SER A 41 6.98 39.18 -20.24
N PRO A 42 7.00 40.34 -19.56
CA PRO A 42 7.46 41.59 -20.16
C PRO A 42 9.00 41.68 -20.22
N PRO A 43 9.54 42.65 -20.99
CA PRO A 43 10.81 42.49 -21.69
C PRO A 43 12.03 43.15 -21.01
N THR A 44 13.21 42.73 -21.49
CA THR A 44 14.46 43.49 -21.62
C THR A 44 15.25 43.80 -20.34
N ASN A 45 16.42 43.18 -20.21
CA ASN A 45 17.68 43.91 -20.37
C ASN A 45 18.87 42.99 -20.71
N PRO A 46 19.85 43.50 -21.49
CA PRO A 46 20.96 42.72 -22.05
C PRO A 46 22.19 42.76 -21.13
N ALA A 47 22.90 41.63 -20.99
CA ALA A 47 24.31 41.61 -20.63
C ALA A 47 24.91 40.22 -20.90
N THR A 48 25.56 40.10 -22.05
CA THR A 48 26.91 39.53 -22.25
C THR A 48 27.41 38.51 -21.22
N SER A 49 27.61 37.26 -21.65
CA SER A 49 28.94 36.63 -21.55
C SER A 49 29.03 35.42 -22.49
N GLU A 50 30.06 35.46 -23.31
CA GLU A 50 30.50 34.47 -24.26
C GLU A 50 31.06 33.24 -23.55
N ALA A 51 30.75 32.04 -24.05
CA ALA A 51 31.61 30.87 -23.96
C ALA A 51 31.16 29.81 -24.97
N GLU A 52 31.77 29.91 -26.14
CA GLU A 52 31.94 28.90 -27.16
C GLU A 52 32.60 27.63 -26.57
N CYS A 53 32.13 26.43 -26.96
CA CYS A 53 32.99 25.28 -27.33
C CYS A 53 32.18 24.02 -27.71
N THR A 54 32.24 23.69 -28.99
CA THR A 54 32.72 22.41 -29.55
C THR A 54 31.91 21.12 -29.36
N GLU A 55 31.26 20.73 -30.46
CA GLU A 55 31.34 19.44 -31.18
C GLU A 55 32.11 18.25 -30.54
N ILE A 56 31.53 17.03 -30.64
CA ILE A 56 32.14 15.75 -31.14
C ILE A 56 31.57 14.45 -30.47
N ARG A 57 31.11 13.51 -31.34
CA ARG A 57 31.05 12.01 -31.34
C ARG A 57 30.54 11.22 -30.11
N GLN A 58 29.69 10.20 -30.21
CA GLN A 58 29.68 8.92 -30.97
C GLN A 58 30.73 7.89 -30.49
N ASP A 59 30.21 6.70 -30.16
CA ASP A 59 30.85 5.41 -29.81
C ASP A 59 31.48 5.23 -28.43
N GLN A 60 30.85 4.37 -27.60
CA GLN A 60 31.57 3.37 -26.83
C GLN A 60 30.75 2.07 -26.70
N HIS A 61 31.45 0.99 -26.98
CA HIS A 61 31.06 -0.40 -27.17
C HIS A 61 31.43 -1.20 -25.93
N PHE A 62 30.50 -1.97 -25.33
CA PHE A 62 30.83 -2.95 -24.28
C PHE A 62 29.97 -4.23 -24.42
N PRO A 63 30.51 -5.40 -24.00
CA PRO A 63 30.30 -6.73 -24.59
C PRO A 63 29.09 -7.50 -24.02
N PRO A 64 28.68 -8.64 -24.62
CA PRO A 64 27.52 -9.40 -24.18
C PRO A 64 27.87 -10.43 -23.09
N PRO A 65 26.92 -10.82 -22.23
CA PRO A 65 26.98 -12.12 -21.58
C PRO A 65 25.98 -13.11 -22.22
N LEU A 66 26.50 -14.31 -22.38
CA LEU A 66 25.96 -15.48 -23.06
C LEU A 66 25.13 -16.35 -22.09
N ALA A 67 23.93 -16.76 -22.52
CA ALA A 67 23.11 -17.91 -22.07
C ALA A 67 22.61 -17.91 -20.60
N LYS A 68 21.37 -18.32 -20.26
CA LYS A 68 20.56 -19.45 -20.72
C LYS A 68 19.06 -19.18 -20.47
N GLU A 69 18.19 -19.64 -21.38
CA GLU A 69 16.75 -19.89 -21.13
C GLU A 69 16.55 -21.10 -20.20
N PRO A 70 15.38 -21.22 -19.55
CA PRO A 70 14.35 -22.08 -20.14
C PRO A 70 12.93 -21.47 -20.14
N ASP A 71 12.33 -21.42 -21.32
CA ASP A 71 11.03 -21.97 -21.71
C ASP A 71 10.22 -22.68 -20.59
N ASP A 72 9.06 -22.13 -20.22
CA ASP A 72 7.77 -22.76 -20.55
C ASP A 72 6.60 -21.79 -20.33
N ALA A 73 5.64 -21.83 -21.24
CA ALA A 73 4.46 -21.00 -21.30
C ALA A 73 3.29 -21.75 -20.67
N THR A 74 2.67 -21.21 -19.61
CA THR A 74 1.31 -21.67 -19.24
C THR A 74 0.48 -20.57 -18.57
N ASN A 75 -0.29 -19.87 -19.41
CA ASN A 75 -1.74 -19.70 -19.29
C ASN A 75 -2.32 -19.14 -17.96
N TYR A 76 -2.54 -17.81 -17.92
CA TYR A 76 -3.48 -17.21 -16.98
C TYR A 76 -4.91 -17.39 -17.49
N THR A 77 -5.60 -18.42 -16.99
CA THR A 77 -7.03 -18.62 -17.22
C THR A 77 -7.85 -17.99 -16.09
N LEU A 78 -8.64 -17.00 -16.51
CA LEU A 78 -9.70 -16.31 -15.79
C LEU A 78 -10.94 -17.23 -15.70
N ILE A 79 -11.39 -17.66 -14.50
CA ILE A 79 -12.76 -18.19 -14.32
C ILE A 79 -13.35 -17.81 -12.94
N ASN A 80 -14.30 -16.88 -13.03
CA ASN A 80 -15.58 -16.72 -12.33
C ASN A 80 -15.81 -17.19 -10.88
N GLN A 81 -16.18 -16.16 -10.09
CA GLN A 81 -17.31 -16.13 -9.15
C GLN A 81 -18.50 -17.02 -9.56
N SER A 82 -18.92 -17.90 -8.66
CA SER A 82 -20.35 -18.23 -8.51
C SER A 82 -20.67 -18.80 -7.13
N ALA A 83 -21.81 -18.33 -6.62
CA ALA A 83 -22.73 -18.96 -5.66
C ALA A 83 -22.32 -19.07 -4.17
N TYR A 84 -22.83 -18.13 -3.37
CA TYR A 84 -23.31 -18.44 -2.01
C TYR A 84 -24.84 -18.40 -2.02
N THR A 85 -25.42 -19.59 -1.84
CA THR A 85 -26.85 -19.81 -1.62
C THR A 85 -27.25 -19.41 -0.21
N GLU A 86 -28.24 -18.54 -0.15
CA GLU A 86 -29.10 -18.23 0.98
C GLU A 86 -29.85 -19.50 1.44
N LYS A 87 -29.76 -19.82 2.74
CA LYS A 87 -30.71 -20.72 3.40
C LYS A 87 -31.08 -20.17 4.78
N THR A 88 -32.23 -19.51 4.76
CA THR A 88 -33.09 -19.14 5.87
C THR A 88 -33.65 -20.40 6.52
N ALA A 89 -33.46 -20.55 7.84
CA ALA A 89 -34.26 -21.46 8.65
C ALA A 89 -34.55 -20.78 10.00
N VAL A 90 -35.78 -20.30 10.11
CA VAL A 90 -36.44 -19.81 11.33
C VAL A 90 -36.66 -20.97 12.30
N SER A 91 -36.32 -20.78 13.56
CA SER A 91 -36.91 -21.57 14.66
C SER A 91 -37.21 -20.65 15.84
N GLN A 92 -38.51 -20.55 16.14
CA GLN A 92 -39.08 -19.78 17.24
C GLN A 92 -38.96 -20.58 18.54
N GLY A 93 -38.35 -19.99 19.55
CA GLY A 93 -38.35 -20.49 20.93
C GLY A 93 -38.57 -19.33 21.90
N LYS A 94 -39.82 -19.12 22.30
CA LYS A 94 -40.25 -18.14 23.32
C LYS A 94 -39.61 -18.46 24.67
N LYS A 95 -39.07 -17.46 25.38
CA LYS A 95 -39.06 -17.34 26.85
C LYS A 95 -38.62 -15.94 27.30
N THR A 96 -39.62 -15.17 27.73
CA THR A 96 -39.62 -14.23 28.87
C THR A 96 -38.45 -13.24 28.98
N ILE A 97 -38.64 -12.02 28.47
CA ILE A 97 -37.81 -10.86 28.83
C ILE A 97 -38.44 -10.20 30.07
N THR A 98 -37.88 -10.51 31.22
CA THR A 98 -37.98 -9.70 32.43
C THR A 98 -36.95 -8.58 32.28
N PHE A 99 -37.36 -7.33 32.29
CA PHE A 99 -36.44 -6.19 32.37
C PHE A 99 -36.04 -5.97 33.83
N PRO A 100 -34.75 -6.08 34.20
CA PRO A 100 -34.26 -5.39 35.38
C PRO A 100 -33.80 -3.99 34.99
N THR A 101 -34.49 -3.02 35.59
CA THR A 101 -34.09 -1.62 35.74
C THR A 101 -32.84 -1.50 36.64
N THR A 102 -31.99 -0.49 36.39
CA THR A 102 -30.86 0.02 37.22
C THR A 102 -29.56 -0.80 37.04
N GLN A 103 -28.37 -0.24 36.80
CA GLN A 103 -27.71 0.89 37.49
C GLN A 103 -26.61 1.52 36.62
N LEU A 104 -26.37 2.82 36.83
CA LEU A 104 -25.11 3.50 36.51
C LEU A 104 -23.97 2.81 37.27
N GLN A 105 -23.00 2.24 36.54
CA GLN A 105 -21.76 1.76 37.13
C GLN A 105 -20.58 2.38 36.39
N ASP A 106 -19.90 3.30 37.07
CA ASP A 106 -18.49 3.61 36.90
C ASP A 106 -17.74 2.29 36.63
N SER A 107 -17.34 2.08 35.38
CA SER A 107 -16.69 0.85 34.96
C SER A 107 -15.27 1.20 34.55
N GLN A 108 -14.33 0.52 35.21
CA GLN A 108 -12.90 0.45 34.87
C GLN A 108 -12.69 0.37 33.35
N PRO A 109 -11.52 0.79 32.82
CA PRO A 109 -11.24 0.70 31.39
C PRO A 109 -11.35 -0.76 30.94
N THR A 110 -12.50 -1.12 30.38
CA THR A 110 -12.72 -2.38 29.70
C THR A 110 -11.77 -2.38 28.52
N GLN A 111 -10.80 -3.30 28.50
CA GLN A 111 -9.91 -3.45 27.36
C GLN A 111 -10.74 -3.55 26.08
N LYS A 112 -10.41 -2.73 25.09
CA LYS A 112 -11.09 -2.74 23.80
C LYS A 112 -10.87 -4.12 23.17
N ALA A 113 -11.92 -4.73 22.61
CA ALA A 113 -11.77 -5.98 21.87
C ALA A 113 -10.92 -5.72 20.61
N TYR A 114 -9.92 -6.57 20.37
CA TYR A 114 -9.03 -6.44 19.22
C TYR A 114 -9.79 -6.53 17.90
N ASP A 115 -9.67 -5.49 17.06
CA ASP A 115 -10.21 -5.45 15.71
C ASP A 115 -9.11 -4.96 14.73
N PRO A 116 -8.62 -5.82 13.82
CA PRO A 116 -7.56 -5.45 12.89
C PRO A 116 -7.97 -4.34 11.90
N PHE A 117 -9.27 -4.19 11.59
CA PHE A 117 -9.74 -3.14 10.68
C PHE A 117 -9.61 -1.75 11.32
N GLU A 118 -10.00 -1.63 12.59
CA GLU A 118 -9.88 -0.40 13.37
C GLU A 118 -8.41 0.01 13.53
N ILE A 119 -7.54 -0.95 13.84
CA ILE A 119 -6.09 -0.71 13.96
C ILE A 119 -5.53 -0.25 12.63
N ARG A 120 -5.88 -0.92 11.53
CA ARG A 120 -5.46 -0.53 10.19
C ARG A 120 -5.89 0.90 9.87
N LEU A 121 -7.14 1.25 10.12
CA LEU A 121 -7.65 2.59 9.87
C LEU A 121 -6.89 3.64 10.68
N GLU A 122 -6.57 3.33 11.94
CA GLU A 122 -5.80 4.22 12.80
C GLU A 122 -4.36 4.41 12.30
N VAL A 123 -3.68 3.33 11.93
CA VAL A 123 -2.30 3.39 11.39
C VAL A 123 -2.24 4.23 10.11
N MET A 124 -3.22 4.05 9.22
CA MET A 124 -3.25 4.76 7.92
C MET A 124 -3.47 6.27 8.04
N LYS A 125 -3.87 6.79 9.21
CA LYS A 125 -3.94 8.25 9.46
C LYS A 125 -2.56 8.89 9.65
N TYR A 126 -1.60 8.12 10.18
CA TYR A 126 -0.34 8.65 10.67
C TYR A 126 0.88 8.06 9.97
N ALA A 127 0.72 7.04 9.12
CA ALA A 127 1.83 6.41 8.42
C ALA A 127 1.50 6.06 6.96
N ASN A 128 2.55 5.95 6.14
CA ASN A 128 2.42 5.42 4.78
C ASN A 128 2.00 3.94 4.85
N PRO A 129 0.86 3.55 4.23
CA PRO A 129 0.34 2.17 4.32
C PRO A 129 1.33 1.11 3.81
N LEU A 130 2.15 1.44 2.81
CA LEU A 130 3.16 0.53 2.30
C LEU A 130 4.29 0.34 3.32
N ARG A 131 4.75 1.43 3.95
CA ARG A 131 5.81 1.38 4.98
C ARG A 131 5.35 0.61 6.20
N ALA A 132 4.13 0.86 6.67
CA ALA A 132 3.53 0.09 7.75
C ALA A 132 3.47 -1.41 7.42
N LYS A 133 3.06 -1.75 6.19
CA LYS A 133 3.00 -3.15 5.76
C LYS A 133 4.37 -3.81 5.68
N ILE A 134 5.37 -3.13 5.09
CA ILE A 134 6.75 -3.63 5.01
C ILE A 134 7.30 -3.83 6.41
N LEU A 135 7.11 -2.86 7.30
CA LEU A 135 7.56 -2.94 8.68
C LEU A 135 6.94 -4.13 9.41
N SER A 136 5.60 -4.26 9.41
CA SER A 136 4.93 -5.38 10.07
C SER A 136 5.39 -6.74 9.53
N PHE A 137 5.56 -6.85 8.22
CA PHE A 137 6.09 -8.07 7.61
C PHE A 137 7.52 -8.37 8.06
N SER A 138 8.39 -7.35 8.06
CA SER A 138 9.80 -7.47 8.45
C SER A 138 9.96 -7.86 9.91
N THR A 139 9.10 -7.33 10.79
CA THR A 139 9.08 -7.67 12.21
C THR A 139 8.69 -9.13 12.44
N LEU A 140 7.76 -9.67 11.64
CA LEU A 140 7.28 -11.05 11.77
C LEU A 140 8.19 -12.10 11.13
N HIS A 141 8.83 -11.79 10.00
CA HIS A 141 9.56 -12.76 9.19
C HIS A 141 11.09 -12.58 9.20
N HIS A 142 11.59 -11.65 10.04
CA HIS A 142 12.98 -11.17 10.02
C HIS A 142 13.35 -10.46 8.70
N GLN A 143 14.48 -9.72 8.74
CA GLN A 143 14.85 -8.63 7.81
C GLN A 143 14.37 -8.82 6.37
N PHE A 144 13.55 -7.87 5.92
CA PHE A 144 13.11 -7.78 4.53
C PHE A 144 14.31 -7.48 3.62
N GLU A 145 14.89 -8.54 3.06
CA GLU A 145 15.82 -8.38 1.96
C GLU A 145 15.03 -7.92 0.73
N THR A 146 15.53 -6.92 0.03
CA THR A 146 14.89 -6.35 -1.17
C THR A 146 14.88 -7.31 -2.37
N THR A 147 15.21 -8.59 -2.15
CA THR A 147 15.13 -9.70 -3.09
C THR A 147 13.69 -9.91 -3.56
N GLY A 148 13.50 -10.23 -4.85
CA GLY A 148 12.17 -10.38 -5.46
C GLY A 148 11.23 -11.40 -4.80
N LYS A 149 11.78 -12.35 -4.02
CA LYS A 149 11.02 -13.34 -3.25
C LYS A 149 10.21 -12.69 -2.11
N GLU A 150 10.83 -11.79 -1.35
CA GLU A 150 10.19 -11.12 -0.21
C GLU A 150 9.07 -10.18 -0.69
N TRP A 151 9.28 -9.51 -1.83
CA TRP A 151 8.23 -8.72 -2.48
C TRP A 151 7.02 -9.56 -2.88
N SER A 152 7.24 -10.80 -3.32
CA SER A 152 6.15 -11.71 -3.69
C SER A 152 5.37 -12.16 -2.44
N SER A 153 6.07 -12.52 -1.36
CA SER A 153 5.47 -12.84 -0.06
C SER A 153 4.71 -11.66 0.55
N LEU A 154 5.26 -10.45 0.47
CA LEU A 154 4.61 -9.24 0.96
C LEU A 154 3.30 -8.94 0.21
N ARG A 155 3.24 -9.23 -1.10
CA ARG A 155 2.05 -9.00 -1.93
C ARG A 155 0.92 -9.97 -1.60
N THR A 156 1.22 -11.21 -1.22
CA THR A 156 0.21 -12.21 -0.87
C THR A 156 -0.38 -12.00 0.53
N GLN A 157 0.36 -11.35 1.43
CA GLN A 157 -0.14 -11.02 2.76
C GLN A 157 -0.98 -9.74 2.76
N SER A 158 -2.15 -9.74 3.39
CA SER A 158 -2.91 -8.51 3.67
C SER A 158 -2.39 -7.82 4.92
N PHE A 159 -2.51 -6.49 4.99
CA PHE A 159 -2.05 -5.76 6.18
C PHE A 159 -2.80 -6.18 7.46
N ASP A 160 -4.11 -6.44 7.36
CA ASP A 160 -4.94 -6.90 8.49
C ASP A 160 -4.44 -8.24 9.07
N ARG A 161 -3.98 -9.15 8.19
CA ARG A 161 -3.35 -10.42 8.59
C ARG A 161 -2.05 -10.19 9.36
N LEU A 162 -1.18 -9.31 8.85
CA LEU A 162 0.08 -8.97 9.53
C LEU A 162 -0.17 -8.33 10.90
N LEU A 163 -1.15 -7.44 11.01
CA LEU A 163 -1.53 -6.84 12.30
C LEU A 163 -2.02 -7.89 13.30
N SER A 164 -2.84 -8.83 12.84
CA SER A 164 -3.33 -9.93 13.68
C SER A 164 -2.19 -10.82 14.15
N GLN A 165 -1.27 -11.17 13.25
CA GLN A 165 -0.08 -11.95 13.57
C GLN A 165 0.85 -11.23 14.55
N LEU A 166 1.02 -9.91 14.43
CA LEU A 166 1.79 -9.13 15.40
C LEU A 166 1.18 -9.23 16.80
N TYR A 167 -0.14 -9.09 16.89
CA TYR A 167 -0.85 -9.18 18.17
C TYR A 167 -0.75 -10.58 18.80
N GLU A 168 -0.84 -11.63 17.98
CA GLU A 168 -0.71 -13.02 18.43
C GLU A 168 0.73 -13.39 18.82
N THR A 169 1.72 -12.83 18.13
CA THR A 169 3.15 -13.16 18.31
C THR A 169 3.76 -12.46 19.51
N TYR A 170 3.36 -11.21 19.76
CA TYR A 170 3.88 -10.38 20.85
C TYR A 170 2.78 -10.17 21.89
N PRO A 171 2.68 -10.98 22.95
CA PRO A 171 1.67 -10.83 23.99
C PRO A 171 1.97 -9.66 24.96
N ASP A 172 3.21 -9.18 24.97
CA ASP A 172 3.64 -8.02 25.74
C ASP A 172 3.83 -6.79 24.84
N PHE A 173 3.25 -5.66 25.25
CA PHE A 173 3.31 -4.42 24.47
C PHE A 173 4.72 -3.86 24.35
N GLN A 174 5.53 -3.94 25.41
CA GLN A 174 6.90 -3.42 25.42
C GLN A 174 7.79 -4.23 24.46
N GLU A 175 7.57 -5.55 24.40
CA GLU A 175 8.26 -6.41 23.44
C GLU A 175 7.88 -6.07 21.99
N LEU A 176 6.58 -5.90 21.69
CA LEU A 176 6.11 -5.47 20.37
C LEU A 176 6.74 -4.12 19.97
N GLU A 177 6.64 -3.13 20.86
CA GLU A 177 7.14 -1.77 20.63
C GLU A 177 8.64 -1.78 20.34
N GLN A 178 9.42 -2.46 21.18
CA GLN A 178 10.86 -2.59 20.98
C GLN A 178 11.20 -3.24 19.63
N GLN A 179 10.50 -4.32 19.25
CA GLN A 179 10.75 -5.01 17.99
C GLN A 179 10.38 -4.17 16.77
N LEU A 180 9.27 -3.41 16.81
CA LEU A 180 8.90 -2.49 15.74
C LEU A 180 9.98 -1.41 15.54
N TYR A 181 10.43 -0.77 16.62
CA TYR A 181 11.47 0.26 16.52
C TYR A 181 12.83 -0.31 16.10
N ALA A 182 13.23 -1.47 16.65
CA ALA A 182 14.46 -2.14 16.25
C ALA A 182 14.42 -2.50 14.76
N THR A 183 13.30 -3.04 14.26
CA THR A 183 13.14 -3.37 12.84
C THR A 183 13.20 -2.12 11.97
N ALA A 184 12.51 -1.03 12.36
CA ALA A 184 12.44 0.21 11.61
C ALA A 184 13.82 0.84 11.33
N GLN A 185 14.77 0.69 12.27
CA GLN A 185 16.14 1.19 12.11
C GLN A 185 16.94 0.46 11.01
N HIS A 186 16.55 -0.77 10.67
CA HIS A 186 17.25 -1.62 9.70
C HIS A 186 16.58 -1.62 8.31
N LEU A 187 15.46 -0.91 8.15
CA LEU A 187 14.74 -0.83 6.88
C LEU A 187 15.19 0.34 6.01
N GLU A 188 14.88 0.24 4.72
CA GLU A 188 15.01 1.37 3.80
C GLU A 188 14.08 2.52 4.25
N ALA A 189 14.61 3.76 4.27
CA ALA A 189 13.95 4.95 4.81
C ALA A 189 13.60 4.81 6.32
N PRO A 190 14.60 4.97 7.21
CA PRO A 190 14.41 4.79 8.65
C PRO A 190 13.40 5.79 9.24
N ASP A 191 13.34 7.03 8.77
CA ASP A 191 12.39 8.03 9.28
C ASP A 191 10.93 7.63 9.02
N GLU A 192 10.62 7.22 7.79
CA GLU A 192 9.28 6.76 7.40
C GLU A 192 8.91 5.44 8.10
N SER A 193 9.91 4.57 8.29
CA SER A 193 9.75 3.30 8.99
C SER A 193 9.53 3.52 10.48
N GLN A 194 10.19 4.50 11.09
CA GLN A 194 10.02 4.86 12.49
C GLN A 194 8.64 5.49 12.73
N GLN A 195 8.18 6.36 11.81
CA GLN A 195 6.82 6.88 11.85
C GLN A 195 5.77 5.75 11.75
N ALA A 196 6.03 4.74 10.91
CA ALA A 196 5.16 3.57 10.84
C ALA A 196 5.18 2.73 12.13
N ALA A 197 6.35 2.57 12.75
CA ALA A 197 6.48 1.86 14.04
C ALA A 197 5.66 2.56 15.13
N GLU A 198 5.79 3.89 15.23
CA GLU A 198 5.04 4.70 16.18
C GLU A 198 3.54 4.59 15.95
N ALA A 199 3.09 4.74 14.70
CA ALA A 199 1.67 4.63 14.35
C ALA A 199 1.08 3.25 14.72
N ILE A 200 1.81 2.17 14.43
CA ILE A 200 1.38 0.80 14.77
C ILE A 200 1.36 0.62 16.30
N ALA A 201 2.40 1.04 17.00
CA ALA A 201 2.49 0.93 18.46
C ALA A 201 1.33 1.68 19.15
N GLN A 202 1.08 2.93 18.76
CA GLN A 202 -0.03 3.72 19.32
C GLN A 202 -1.39 3.11 19.00
N ALA A 203 -1.60 2.64 17.77
CA ALA A 203 -2.85 2.00 17.38
C ALA A 203 -3.09 0.69 18.15
N MET A 204 -2.04 -0.09 18.45
CA MET A 204 -2.16 -1.38 19.13
C MET A 204 -2.18 -1.28 20.67
N LYS A 205 -1.61 -0.22 21.25
CA LYS A 205 -1.50 0.00 22.71
C LYS A 205 -2.79 -0.23 23.51
N PRO A 206 -3.99 0.23 23.08
CA PRO A 206 -5.22 0.06 23.85
C PRO A 206 -5.69 -1.41 24.00
N TYR A 207 -5.14 -2.32 23.20
CA TYR A 207 -5.53 -3.74 23.16
C TYR A 207 -4.62 -4.63 24.02
N TYR A 208 -3.59 -4.05 24.66
CA TYR A 208 -2.68 -4.74 25.56
C TYR A 208 -3.05 -4.52 27.03
N PRO A 209 -2.79 -5.49 27.92
CA PRO A 209 -3.00 -5.30 29.34
C PRO A 209 -1.99 -4.30 29.89
N THR A 210 -2.48 -3.20 30.47
CA THR A 210 -1.65 -2.29 31.24
C THR A 210 -1.21 -3.01 32.51
N LYS A 211 0.08 -3.35 32.61
CA LYS A 211 0.64 -3.88 33.86
C LYS A 211 0.43 -2.84 34.97
N PRO A 212 -0.10 -3.24 36.15
CA PRO A 212 -0.30 -2.35 37.29
C PRO A 212 1.02 -1.89 37.90
#